data_AF-A0A2J7W799-F1
#
_entry.id   AF-A0A2J7W799-F1
#
_cell.length_a   1.000
_cell.length_b   1.000
_cell.length_c   1.000
_cell.angle_alpha   90.00
_cell.angle_beta   90.00
_cell.angle_gamma   90.00
#
_symmetry.space_group_name_H-M   'P 1'
#
loop_
_entity.id
_entity.type
_entity.pdbx_description
1 polymer ?
#
loop_
_entity_poly.entity_id
_entity_poly.type
_entity_poly.pdbx_seq_one_letter_code
_entity_poly.pdbx_strand_id
1 'polypeptide(L)'
;MTIWTLILLIASAAFGVTYIVLGLKANDHLNEKASSSDRSVGWLFWWSFSKDKYDEEGKRLCAQGQMLALVLLALYVAWYLVLLKK
;
A
#
# COMPACT_ATOMS: atom_id res chain seq x y z
N MET A 1 3.61 -26.87 -0.97
CA MET A 1 3.77 -25.43 -1.31
C MET A 1 5.02 -25.31 -2.20
N THR A 2 4.96 -24.64 -3.36
CA THR A 2 6.14 -24.55 -4.26
C THR A 2 7.03 -23.39 -3.86
N ILE A 3 8.30 -23.46 -4.25
CA ILE A 3 9.28 -22.39 -4.02
C ILE A 3 8.79 -21.03 -4.54
N TRP A 4 8.10 -21.00 -5.69
CA TRP A 4 7.49 -19.79 -6.25
C TRP A 4 6.41 -19.19 -5.36
N THR A 5 5.59 -20.03 -4.72
CA THR A 5 4.57 -19.54 -3.77
C THR A 5 5.21 -18.90 -2.54
N LEU A 6 6.31 -19.47 -2.04
CA LEU A 6 7.06 -18.90 -0.92
C LEU A 6 7.70 -17.55 -1.26
N ILE A 7 8.33 -17.45 -2.43
CA ILE A 7 8.94 -16.19 -2.90
C ILE A 7 7.87 -15.09 -3.01
N LEU A 8 6.73 -15.39 -3.63
CA LEU A 8 5.63 -14.43 -3.78
C LEU A 8 5.03 -14.02 -2.42
N LEU A 9 4.93 -14.95 -1.47
CA LEU A 9 4.46 -14.66 -0.12
C LEU A 9 5.39 -13.69 0.61
N ILE A 10 6.71 -13.96 0.60
CA ILE A 10 7.71 -13.10 1.23
C ILE A 10 7.72 -11.71 0.60
N ALA A 11 7.68 -11.64 -0.74
CA ALA A 11 7.62 -10.37 -1.46
C ALA A 11 6.35 -9.58 -1.09
N SER A 12 5.19 -10.23 -1.09
CA SER A 12 3.91 -9.59 -0.74
C SER A 12 3.92 -9.07 0.70
N ALA A 13 4.48 -9.84 1.64
CA ALA A 13 4.62 -9.41 3.04
C ALA A 13 5.55 -8.19 3.16
N ALA A 14 6.72 -8.21 2.50
CA ALA A 14 7.68 -7.10 2.55
C ALA A 14 7.09 -5.80 1.98
N PHE A 15 6.47 -5.86 0.80
CA PHE A 15 5.83 -4.70 0.19
C PHE A 15 4.59 -4.25 0.96
N GLY A 16 3.81 -5.17 1.52
CA GLY A 16 2.65 -4.87 2.36
C GLY A 16 3.04 -4.10 3.62
N VAL A 17 4.07 -4.55 4.33
CA VAL A 17 4.61 -3.85 5.50
C VAL A 17 5.13 -2.47 5.11
N THR A 18 5.85 -2.35 4.00
CA THR A 18 6.35 -1.06 3.52
C THR A 18 5.21 -0.09 3.18
N TYR A 19 4.14 -0.57 2.54
CA TYR A 19 2.94 0.23 2.25
C TYR A 19 2.29 0.76 3.54
N ILE A 20 2.18 -0.09 4.57
CA ILE A 20 1.64 0.32 5.87
C ILE A 20 2.53 1.38 6.53
N VAL A 21 3.85 1.18 6.54
CA VAL A 21 4.79 2.14 7.13
C VAL A 21 4.72 3.49 6.43
N LEU A 22 4.64 3.52 5.09
CA LEU A 22 4.46 4.76 4.36
C LEU A 22 3.12 5.42 4.67
N GLY A 23 2.04 4.65 4.83
CA GLY A 23 0.73 5.17 5.23
C GLY A 23 0.75 5.81 6.61
N LEU A 24 1.44 5.18 7.57
CA LEU A 24 1.65 5.76 8.91
C LEU A 24 2.44 7.07 8.83
N LYS A 25 3.53 7.11 8.06
CA LYS A 25 4.30 8.34 7.86
C LYS A 25 3.49 9.43 7.16
N ALA A 26 2.71 9.06 6.15
CA ALA A 26 1.87 10.03 5.43
C ALA A 26 0.81 10.63 6.34
N ASN A 27 0.30 9.88 7.32
CA ASN A 27 -0.69 10.35 8.29
C ASN A 27 -0.21 11.57 9.09
N ASP A 28 1.10 11.68 9.35
CA ASP A 28 1.71 12.84 10.01
C ASP A 28 1.68 14.10 9.14
N HIS A 29 1.47 13.94 7.83
CA HIS A 29 1.40 15.00 6.82
C HIS A 29 -0.03 15.31 6.37
N LEU A 30 -1.03 14.91 7.15
CA LEU A 30 -2.43 15.25 6.90
C LEU A 30 -2.70 16.73 7.14
N ASN A 31 -3.27 17.40 6.14
CA ASN A 31 -3.69 18.79 6.25
C ASN A 31 -5.00 18.92 7.04
N GLU A 32 -5.33 20.15 7.44
CA GLU A 32 -6.54 20.51 8.19
C GLU A 32 -7.86 20.10 7.50
N LYS A 33 -7.81 19.77 6.19
CA LYS A 33 -8.94 19.25 5.41
C LYS A 33 -9.32 17.80 5.74
N ALA A 34 -8.48 17.08 6.50
CA ALA A 34 -8.74 15.70 6.87
C ALA A 34 -9.72 15.63 8.05
N SER A 35 -10.83 14.92 7.85
CA SER A 35 -11.82 14.71 8.91
C SER A 35 -11.28 13.77 10.00
N SER A 36 -11.88 13.80 11.20
CA SER A 36 -11.52 12.87 12.28
C SER A 36 -11.72 11.39 11.89
N SER A 37 -12.62 11.09 10.94
CA SER A 37 -12.76 9.73 10.39
C SER A 37 -11.70 9.39 9.34
N ASP A 38 -11.11 10.38 8.66
CA ASP A 38 -9.97 10.16 7.74
C ASP A 38 -8.69 9.75 8.50
N ARG A 39 -8.59 10.13 9.78
CA ARG A 39 -7.54 9.65 10.69
C ARG A 39 -7.77 8.22 11.18
N SER A 40 -8.92 7.60 10.86
CA SER A 40 -9.25 6.24 11.27
C SER A 40 -8.73 5.18 10.30
N VAL A 41 -8.55 3.96 10.82
CA VAL A 41 -7.89 2.80 10.21
C VAL A 41 -8.39 2.45 8.79
N GLY A 42 -9.63 2.80 8.44
CA GLY A 42 -10.19 2.58 7.09
C GLY A 42 -9.44 3.32 5.98
N TRP A 43 -8.70 4.37 6.32
CA TRP A 43 -7.91 5.13 5.36
C TRP A 43 -6.57 4.47 5.03
N LEU A 44 -5.95 3.73 5.94
CA LEU A 44 -4.63 3.08 5.73
C LEU A 44 -4.58 2.07 4.58
N PHE A 45 -5.74 1.65 4.03
CA PHE A 45 -5.76 0.82 2.82
C PHE A 45 -5.72 1.67 1.54
N TRP A 46 -6.43 2.79 1.49
CA TRP A 46 -6.62 3.64 0.30
C TRP A 46 -5.93 5.02 0.40
N TRP A 47 -5.16 5.26 1.45
CA TRP A 47 -4.53 6.53 1.81
C TRP A 47 -3.79 7.17 0.63
N SER A 48 -3.04 6.36 -0.11
CA SER A 48 -2.19 6.81 -1.22
C SER A 48 -2.96 7.43 -2.40
N PHE A 49 -4.28 7.22 -2.49
CA PHE A 49 -5.14 7.77 -3.54
C PHE A 49 -5.79 9.11 -3.19
N SER A 50 -5.73 9.54 -1.92
CA SER A 50 -6.36 10.77 -1.42
C SER A 50 -5.35 11.91 -1.28
N LYS A 51 -4.56 12.16 -2.34
CA LYS A 51 -3.44 13.12 -2.34
C LYS A 51 -3.83 14.56 -1.96
N ASP A 52 -5.09 14.93 -2.19
CA ASP A 52 -5.67 16.24 -1.88
C ASP A 52 -5.72 16.55 -0.38
N LYS A 53 -5.65 15.51 0.47
CA LYS A 53 -5.70 15.64 1.93
C LYS A 53 -4.32 15.85 2.58
N TYR A 54 -3.24 15.82 1.81
CA TYR A 54 -1.87 15.87 2.31
C TYR A 54 -1.10 17.12 1.86
N ASP A 55 -0.09 17.50 2.63
CA ASP A 55 0.94 18.46 2.22
C ASP A 55 1.80 17.90 1.07
N GLU A 56 2.78 18.68 0.60
CA GLU A 56 3.66 18.27 -0.50
C GLU A 56 4.53 17.04 -0.17
N GLU A 57 4.90 16.84 1.09
CA GLU A 57 5.67 15.66 1.52
C GLU A 57 4.77 14.42 1.60
N GLY A 58 3.59 14.54 2.20
CA GLY A 58 2.58 13.50 2.20
C GLY A 58 2.12 13.10 0.79
N LYS A 59 2.04 14.05 -0.16
CA LYS A 59 1.78 13.74 -1.58
C LYS A 59 2.89 12.90 -2.21
N ARG A 60 4.16 13.13 -1.86
CA ARG A 60 5.29 12.30 -2.32
C ARG A 60 5.19 10.89 -1.74
N LEU A 61 4.87 10.76 -0.45
CA LEU A 61 4.62 9.47 0.19
C LEU A 61 3.45 8.75 -0.48
N CYS A 62 2.37 9.47 -0.83
CA CYS A 62 1.25 8.91 -1.57
C CYS A 62 1.64 8.39 -2.95
N ALA A 63 2.51 9.10 -3.69
CA ALA A 63 2.99 8.62 -4.98
C ALA A 63 3.78 7.29 -4.84
N GLN A 64 4.62 7.18 -3.81
CA GLN A 64 5.32 5.94 -3.48
C GLN A 64 4.33 4.82 -3.09
N GLY A 65 3.34 5.15 -2.26
CA GLY A 65 2.26 4.24 -1.88
C GLY A 65 1.48 3.70 -3.09
N GLN A 66 1.12 4.56 -4.04
CA GLN A 66 0.44 4.15 -5.27
C GLN A 66 1.28 3.16 -6.08
N MET A 67 2.59 3.40 -6.19
CA MET A 67 3.50 2.48 -6.87
C MET A 67 3.54 1.12 -6.15
N LEU A 68 3.63 1.12 -4.81
CA LEU A 68 3.57 -0.09 -3.99
C LEU A 68 2.24 -0.84 -4.13
N ALA A 69 1.12 -0.14 -4.19
CA ALA A 69 -0.20 -0.74 -4.39
C ALA A 69 -0.28 -1.45 -5.75
N LEU A 70 0.28 -0.85 -6.81
CA LEU A 70 0.37 -1.49 -8.13
C LEU A 70 1.27 -2.73 -8.12
N VAL A 71 2.40 -2.69 -7.40
CA VAL A 71 3.29 -3.85 -7.22
C VAL A 71 2.58 -4.97 -6.47
N LEU A 72 1.86 -4.66 -5.39
CA LEU A 72 1.07 -5.63 -4.63
C LEU A 72 -0.05 -6.26 -5.48
N LEU A 73 -0.71 -5.47 -6.34
CA LEU A 73 -1.69 -5.98 -7.29
C LEU A 73 -1.05 -6.94 -8.31
N ALA A 74 0.11 -6.59 -8.85
CA ALA A 74 0.86 -7.46 -9.76
C ALA A 74 1.31 -8.76 -9.08
N LEU A 75 1.74 -8.70 -7.82
CA LEU A 75 2.10 -9.88 -7.03
C LEU A 75 0.89 -10.80 -6.79
N TYR A 76 -0.29 -10.23 -6.52
CA TYR A 76 -1.52 -11.00 -6.39
C TYR A 76 -1.87 -11.74 -7.70
N VAL A 77 -1.79 -11.07 -8.84
CA VAL A 77 -2.00 -11.69 -10.16
C VAL A 77 -0.97 -12.79 -10.41
N ALA A 78 0.30 -12.54 -10.13
CA ALA A 78 1.36 -13.55 -10.29
C ALA A 78 1.11 -14.77 -9.40
N TRP A 79 0.68 -14.57 -8.16
CA TRP A 79 0.32 -15.65 -7.24
C TRP A 79 -0.87 -16.47 -7.74
N TYR A 80 -1.92 -15.80 -8.23
CA TYR A 80 -3.08 -16.46 -8.81
C TYR A 80 -2.70 -17.33 -10.02
N LEU A 81 -1.85 -16.81 -10.93
CA LEU A 81 -1.35 -17.57 -12.07
C LEU A 81 -0.49 -18.77 -11.66
N VAL A 82 0.34 -18.63 -10.63
CA VAL A 82 1.13 -19.75 -10.08
C VAL A 82 0.24 -20.84 -9.47
N LEU A 83 -0.89 -20.45 -8.85
CA LEU A 83 -1.86 -21.42 -8.35
C LEU A 83 -2.61 -22.14 -9.48
N LEU A 84 -3.01 -21.45 -10.54
CA LEU A 84 -3.69 -22.07 -11.69
C LEU A 84 -2.80 -23.04 -12.48
N LYS A 85 -1.47 -22.87 -12.41
CA LYS A 85 -0.49 -23.75 -13.06
C LYS A 85 -0.13 -24.99 -12.23
N LYS A 86 -0.67 -25.14 -11.03
CA LYS A 86 -0.51 -26.33 -10.17
C LYS A 86 -1.71 -27.24 -10.31
#